data_AF-A0A6A4XAQ7-F1
#
_entry.id   AF-A0A6A4XAQ7-F1
#
_cell.length_a   1.000
_cell.length_b   1.000
_cell.length_c   1.000
_cell.angle_alpha   90.00
_cell.angle_beta   90.00
_cell.angle_gamma   90.00
#
_symmetry.space_group_name_H-M   'P 1'
#
loop_
_entity.id
_entity.type
_entity.pdbx_description
1 polymer ?
#
loop_
_entity_poly.entity_id
_entity_poly.type
_entity_poly.pdbx_seq_one_letter_code
_entity_poly.pdbx_strand_id
1 'polypeptide(L)'
;MKLYGQKVPQILSQQFDLRDDQSYDSSFETENGISASESGKPVAGYGSEPSYAVQGQYSYTDDYGNTYTVTYTADANGFQPQGAHFPTPVPTEYPTPQVPVTQASYQAAPAPSYQAAPVQPQPQYQAYQPSYQ
;
A
#
# COMPACT_ATOMS: atom_id res chain seq x y z
N MET A 1 -20.73 28.70 21.03
CA MET A 1 -19.91 28.14 19.95
C MET A 1 -18.45 28.43 20.28
N LYS A 2 -17.73 27.48 20.89
CA LYS A 2 -16.31 27.65 21.23
C LYS A 2 -15.50 26.95 20.13
N LEU A 3 -14.87 27.74 19.27
CA LEU A 3 -13.83 27.26 18.37
C LEU A 3 -12.67 26.83 19.27
N TYR A 4 -12.49 25.53 19.48
CA TYR A 4 -11.29 25.03 20.14
C TYR A 4 -10.12 25.34 19.20
N GLY A 5 -9.37 26.39 19.52
CA GLY A 5 -8.08 26.64 18.88
C GLY A 5 -7.21 25.40 19.10
N GLN A 6 -6.98 24.65 18.04
CA GLN A 6 -6.13 23.47 18.07
C GLN A 6 -4.73 23.96 18.48
N LYS A 7 -4.32 23.68 19.72
CA LYS A 7 -3.01 24.04 20.24
C LYS A 7 -1.98 23.39 19.31
N VAL A 8 -1.13 24.20 18.69
CA VAL A 8 -0.01 23.69 17.90
C VAL A 8 0.88 22.88 18.87
N PRO A 9 1.18 21.60 18.57
CA PRO A 9 1.98 20.78 19.46
C PRO A 9 3.38 21.39 19.58
N GLN A 10 3.92 21.44 20.79
CA GLN A 10 5.29 21.90 21.00
C GLN A 10 6.28 20.86 20.46
N ILE A 11 7.43 21.34 19.96
CA ILE A 11 8.57 20.49 19.65
C ILE A 11 9.29 20.15 20.96
N LEU A 12 9.43 18.85 21.26
CA LEU A 12 10.13 18.33 22.43
C LEU A 12 11.63 18.17 22.14
N SER A 13 11.96 17.69 20.94
CA SER A 13 13.34 17.52 20.49
C SER A 13 13.45 17.83 19.00
N GLN A 14 14.60 18.38 18.61
CA GLN A 14 14.95 18.61 17.21
C GLN A 14 16.46 18.55 17.07
N GLN A 15 16.95 17.78 16.10
CA GLN A 15 18.36 17.58 15.81
C GLN A 15 18.56 17.67 14.30
N PHE A 16 19.67 18.30 13.90
CA PHE A 16 20.11 18.35 12.51
C PHE A 16 21.63 18.36 12.49
N ASP A 17 22.21 17.35 11.86
CA ASP A 17 23.65 17.18 11.74
C ASP A 17 24.03 17.08 10.27
N LEU A 18 24.81 18.04 9.77
CA LEU A 18 25.37 18.03 8.42
C LEU A 18 26.86 17.66 8.48
N ARG A 19 27.27 16.75 7.61
CA ARG A 19 28.66 16.28 7.50
C ARG A 19 29.38 16.91 6.31
N ASP A 20 30.72 16.84 6.35
CA ASP A 20 31.60 17.38 5.30
C ASP A 20 31.37 16.75 3.92
N ASP A 21 30.87 15.51 3.87
CA ASP A 21 30.52 14.81 2.64
C ASP A 21 29.12 15.17 2.11
N GLN A 22 28.50 16.21 2.67
CA GLN A 22 27.13 16.67 2.39
C GLN A 22 26.05 15.66 2.77
N SER A 23 26.37 14.56 3.47
CA SER A 23 25.35 13.74 4.10
C SER A 23 24.81 14.42 5.35
N TYR A 24 23.56 14.12 5.71
CA TYR A 24 22.91 14.70 6.88
C TYR A 24 22.10 13.67 7.65
N ASP A 25 21.88 13.94 8.93
CA ASP A 25 20.81 13.36 9.74
C ASP A 25 19.89 14.46 10.25
N SER A 26 18.60 14.17 10.30
CA SER A 26 17.57 15.08 10.81
C SER A 26 16.61 14.28 11.66
N SER A 27 16.22 14.81 12.82
CA SER A 27 15.13 14.23 13.60
C SER A 27 14.37 15.29 14.40
N PHE A 28 13.10 15.02 14.67
CA PHE A 28 12.28 15.81 15.58
C PHE A 28 11.20 14.99 16.26
N GLU A 29 10.72 15.50 17.39
CA GLU A 29 9.62 14.93 18.16
C GLU A 29 8.72 16.04 18.70
N THR A 30 7.41 15.81 18.70
CA THR A 30 6.39 16.75 19.19
C THR A 30 5.68 16.22 20.44
N GLU A 31 5.05 17.11 21.20
CA GLU A 31 4.33 16.76 22.45
C GLU A 31 3.18 15.77 22.25
N ASN A 32 2.61 15.70 21.04
CA ASN A 32 1.50 14.82 20.71
C ASN A 32 1.95 13.49 20.08
N GLY A 33 3.23 13.14 20.21
CA GLY A 33 3.77 11.85 19.77
C GLY A 33 4.03 11.76 18.26
N ILE A 34 4.07 12.89 17.54
CA ILE A 34 4.59 12.89 16.17
C ILE A 34 6.11 12.90 16.26
N SER A 35 6.76 11.99 15.55
CA SER A 35 8.21 11.97 15.42
C SER A 35 8.61 11.68 13.99
N ALA A 36 9.77 12.20 13.58
CA ALA A 36 10.40 11.82 12.33
C ALA A 36 11.92 11.76 12.52
N SER A 37 12.55 10.83 11.81
CA SER A 37 13.99 10.77 11.67
C SER A 37 14.35 10.37 10.25
N GLU A 38 15.35 11.02 9.68
CA GLU A 38 15.83 10.72 8.34
C GLU A 38 17.33 10.96 8.22
N SER A 39 17.95 10.22 7.30
CA SER A 39 19.34 10.36 6.90
C SER A 39 19.39 10.48 5.38
N GLY A 40 20.14 11.45 4.88
CA GLY A 40 20.29 11.70 3.46
C GLY A 40 21.75 11.67 3.04
N LYS A 41 22.01 11.09 1.86
CA LYS A 41 23.35 11.10 1.24
C LYS A 41 23.26 11.64 -0.18
N PRO A 42 24.18 12.53 -0.59
CA PRO A 42 24.20 13.01 -1.96
C PRO A 42 24.46 11.85 -2.93
N VAL A 43 23.73 11.83 -4.03
CA VAL A 43 23.89 10.91 -5.14
C VAL A 43 24.01 11.69 -6.44
N ALA A 44 24.55 11.07 -7.48
CA ALA A 44 24.59 11.67 -8.80
C ALA A 44 23.16 12.01 -9.25
N GLY A 45 22.90 13.30 -9.46
CA GLY A 45 21.57 13.77 -9.83
C GLY A 45 21.29 13.66 -11.33
N TYR A 46 20.00 13.84 -11.67
CA TYR A 46 19.61 14.12 -13.05
C TYR A 46 19.80 15.62 -13.31
N GLY A 47 20.80 15.99 -14.13
CA GLY A 47 21.07 17.39 -14.49
C GLY A 47 22.13 18.06 -13.61
N SER A 48 21.97 19.36 -13.35
CA SER A 48 22.98 20.21 -12.69
C SER A 48 22.84 20.31 -11.16
N GLU A 49 21.79 19.73 -10.57
CA GLU A 49 21.56 19.79 -9.12
C GLU A 49 21.91 18.45 -8.43
N PRO A 50 22.51 18.49 -7.23
CA PRO A 50 22.75 17.29 -6.45
C PRO A 50 21.41 16.65 -6.04
N SER A 51 21.24 15.36 -6.31
CA SER A 51 20.13 14.57 -5.78
C SER A 51 20.53 13.90 -4.48
N TYR A 52 19.55 13.44 -3.69
CA TYR A 52 19.80 12.74 -2.43
C TYR A 52 19.09 11.40 -2.43
N ALA A 53 19.79 10.37 -1.95
CA ALA A 53 19.14 9.14 -1.47
C ALA A 53 18.86 9.31 0.02
N VAL A 54 17.58 9.20 0.40
CA VAL A 54 17.11 9.44 1.77
C VAL A 54 16.48 8.16 2.32
N GLN A 55 16.82 7.83 3.55
CA GLN A 55 16.17 6.79 4.33
C GLN A 55 15.68 7.39 5.63
N GLY A 56 14.43 7.12 5.98
CA GLY A 56 13.86 7.68 7.18
C GLY A 56 12.63 6.94 7.66
N GLN A 57 12.08 7.47 8.73
CA GLN A 57 10.82 7.05 9.30
C GLN A 57 10.08 8.24 9.88
N TYR A 58 8.77 8.13 9.93
CA TYR A 58 7.93 9.00 10.74
C TYR A 58 6.88 8.17 11.47
N SER A 59 6.47 8.67 12.63
CA SER A 59 5.47 8.04 13.47
C SER A 59 4.46 9.08 13.96
N TYR A 60 3.20 8.68 14.07
CA TYR A 60 2.14 9.51 14.65
C TYR A 60 1.14 8.63 15.38
N THR A 61 0.39 9.24 16.30
CA THR A 61 -0.68 8.56 17.06
C THR A 61 -2.03 9.10 16.61
N ASP A 62 -2.99 8.20 16.34
CA ASP A 62 -4.37 8.58 16.01
C ASP A 62 -5.19 8.96 17.26
N ASP A 63 -6.41 9.44 17.04
CA ASP A 63 -7.34 9.83 18.11
C ASP A 63 -7.77 8.66 19.02
N TYR A 64 -7.50 7.41 18.60
CA TYR A 64 -7.80 6.19 19.35
C TYR A 64 -6.58 5.65 20.11
N GLY A 65 -5.43 6.33 20.04
CA GLY A 65 -4.19 5.93 20.70
C GLY A 65 -3.38 4.88 19.93
N ASN A 66 -3.73 4.57 18.68
CA ASN A 66 -2.93 3.68 17.85
C ASN A 66 -1.75 4.45 17.26
N THR A 67 -0.54 3.91 17.42
CA THR A 67 0.67 4.45 16.80
C THR A 67 0.88 3.84 15.42
N TYR A 68 1.04 4.71 14.42
CA TYR A 68 1.36 4.34 13.04
C TYR A 68 2.79 4.79 12.74
N THR A 69 3.58 3.85 12.27
CA THR A 69 4.95 4.11 11.81
C THR A 69 5.05 3.81 10.33
N VAL A 70 5.69 4.71 9.60
CA VAL A 70 6.08 4.54 8.21
C VAL A 70 7.59 4.64 8.12
N THR A 71 8.24 3.61 7.60
CA THR A 71 9.62 3.65 7.16
C THR A 71 9.64 3.90 5.67
N TYR A 72 10.67 4.55 5.13
CA TYR A 72 10.72 4.80 3.70
C TYR A 72 12.15 4.87 3.19
N THR A 73 12.28 4.61 1.88
CA THR A 73 13.46 4.94 1.08
C THR A 73 13.02 5.86 -0.06
N ALA A 74 13.73 6.97 -0.27
CA ALA A 74 13.54 7.88 -1.40
C ALA A 74 14.83 7.93 -2.22
N ASP A 75 14.77 7.47 -3.46
CA ASP A 75 15.91 7.43 -4.38
C ASP A 75 15.46 7.68 -5.84
N ALA A 76 16.29 7.29 -6.82
CA ALA A 76 15.98 7.43 -8.24
C ALA A 76 14.71 6.68 -8.69
N ASN A 77 14.25 5.69 -7.92
CA ASN A 77 13.00 4.96 -8.15
C ASN A 77 11.80 5.61 -7.44
N GLY A 78 11.99 6.78 -6.82
CA GLY A 78 10.96 7.53 -6.11
C GLY A 78 10.84 7.12 -4.64
N PHE A 79 9.70 7.48 -4.05
CA PHE A 79 9.38 7.24 -2.64
C PHE A 79 8.75 5.86 -2.43
N GLN A 80 9.38 5.05 -1.57
CA GLN A 80 9.00 3.67 -1.31
C GLN A 80 8.71 3.49 0.18
N PRO A 81 7.46 3.69 0.63
CA PRO A 81 7.08 3.55 2.03
C PRO A 81 6.73 2.11 2.42
N GLN A 82 7.00 1.74 3.67
CA GLN A 82 6.58 0.50 4.31
C GLN A 82 5.98 0.81 5.69
N GLY A 83 4.97 0.04 6.08
CA GLY A 83 4.21 0.29 7.30
C GLY A 83 3.12 -0.77 7.45
N ALA A 84 2.86 -1.19 8.69
CA ALA A 84 1.93 -2.29 8.99
C ALA A 84 0.47 -2.00 8.58
N HIS A 85 0.13 -0.73 8.40
CA HIS A 85 -1.20 -0.26 8.01
C HIS A 85 -1.38 -0.13 6.49
N PHE A 86 -0.34 -0.38 5.69
CA PHE A 86 -0.49 -0.37 4.24
C PHE A 86 -1.18 -1.65 3.75
N PRO A 87 -1.94 -1.58 2.64
CA PRO A 87 -2.50 -2.75 2.01
C PRO A 87 -1.40 -3.76 1.69
N THR A 88 -1.57 -5.00 2.17
CA THR A 88 -0.76 -6.11 1.69
C THR A 88 -1.37 -6.63 0.39
N PRO A 89 -0.57 -6.90 -0.65
CA PRO A 89 -1.09 -7.54 -1.85
C PRO A 89 -1.71 -8.89 -1.47
N VAL A 90 -2.93 -9.15 -1.96
CA VAL A 90 -3.59 -10.45 -1.77
C VAL A 90 -2.73 -11.54 -2.42
N PRO A 91 -2.43 -12.65 -1.71
CA PRO A 91 -1.69 -13.77 -2.30
C PRO A 91 -2.39 -14.26 -3.57
N THR A 92 -1.65 -14.37 -4.67
CA THR A 92 -2.19 -14.85 -5.96
C THR A 92 -2.38 -16.36 -5.98
N GLU A 93 -1.85 -17.08 -4.99
CA GLU A 93 -2.05 -18.52 -4.82
C GLU A 93 -2.45 -18.84 -3.38
N TYR A 94 -3.57 -19.55 -3.24
CA TYR A 94 -3.94 -20.25 -2.01
C TYR A 94 -3.40 -21.68 -2.11
N PRO A 95 -2.75 -22.23 -1.06
CA PRO A 95 -2.40 -23.64 -1.06
C PRO A 95 -3.67 -24.46 -1.28
N THR A 96 -3.68 -25.32 -2.31
CA THR A 96 -4.81 -26.23 -2.54
C THR A 96 -4.97 -27.11 -1.30
N PRO A 97 -6.13 -27.14 -0.62
CA PRO A 97 -6.33 -28.03 0.50
C PRO A 97 -6.04 -29.47 0.06
N GLN A 98 -5.05 -30.12 0.68
CA GLN A 98 -4.81 -31.54 0.44
C GLN A 98 -5.97 -32.32 1.06
N VAL A 99 -6.92 -32.74 0.22
CA VAL A 99 -7.96 -33.69 0.64
C VAL A 99 -7.28 -35.05 0.79
N PRO A 100 -7.32 -35.71 1.97
CA PRO A 100 -6.81 -37.07 2.11
C PRO A 100 -7.61 -37.98 1.17
N VAL A 101 -6.93 -38.61 0.21
CA VAL A 101 -7.54 -39.61 -0.68
C VAL A 101 -7.75 -40.93 0.07
N THR A 102 -8.85 -41.06 0.80
CA THR A 102 -9.36 -42.39 1.14
C THR A 102 -9.99 -42.99 -0.12
N GLN A 103 -9.28 -43.90 -0.78
CA GLN A 103 -9.81 -44.62 -1.95
C GLN A 103 -10.97 -45.53 -1.52
N ALA A 104 -12.20 -45.03 -1.59
CA ALA A 104 -13.39 -45.87 -1.61
C ALA A 104 -13.60 -46.37 -3.05
N SER A 105 -13.55 -47.68 -3.27
CA SER A 105 -13.84 -48.28 -4.58
C SER A 105 -15.34 -48.14 -4.89
N TYR A 106 -15.68 -47.28 -5.84
CA TYR A 106 -17.05 -47.13 -6.33
C TYR A 106 -17.36 -48.23 -7.36
N GLN A 107 -18.30 -49.14 -7.05
CA GLN A 107 -18.96 -49.95 -8.08
C GLN A 107 -20.02 -49.07 -8.77
N ALA A 108 -19.88 -48.88 -10.08
CA ALA A 108 -20.78 -48.05 -10.87
C ALA A 108 -22.15 -48.73 -11.04
N ALA A 109 -23.23 -48.04 -10.66
CA ALA A 109 -24.57 -48.35 -11.12
C ALA A 109 -24.79 -47.73 -12.52
N PRO A 110 -25.46 -48.42 -13.47
CA PRO A 110 -25.65 -47.91 -14.83
C PRO A 110 -26.64 -46.73 -14.88
N ALA A 111 -26.34 -45.74 -15.72
CA ALA A 111 -27.06 -44.47 -15.84
C ALA A 111 -28.36 -44.57 -16.68
N PRO A 112 -29.43 -43.84 -16.33
CA PRO A 112 -30.56 -43.63 -17.23
C PRO A 112 -30.31 -42.48 -18.22
N SER A 113 -30.78 -42.62 -19.46
CA SER A 113 -30.66 -41.61 -20.53
C SER A 113 -31.84 -40.64 -20.54
N TYR A 114 -31.57 -39.32 -20.55
CA TYR A 114 -32.59 -38.27 -20.74
C TYR A 114 -32.35 -37.51 -22.06
N GLN A 115 -33.43 -37.20 -22.79
CA GLN A 115 -33.46 -36.41 -24.04
C GLN A 115 -33.43 -34.89 -23.74
N ALA A 116 -32.76 -34.11 -24.59
CA ALA A 116 -32.58 -32.66 -24.42
C ALA A 116 -33.85 -31.84 -24.77
N ALA A 117 -34.14 -30.81 -23.97
CA ALA A 117 -35.18 -29.81 -24.23
C ALA A 117 -34.66 -28.66 -25.14
N PRO A 118 -35.51 -28.00 -25.95
CA PRO A 118 -35.09 -27.05 -26.97
C PRO A 118 -34.74 -25.64 -26.44
N VAL A 119 -33.79 -24.99 -27.11
CA VAL A 119 -33.24 -23.65 -26.80
C VAL A 119 -34.14 -22.55 -27.39
N GLN A 120 -34.50 -21.52 -26.60
CA GLN A 120 -35.14 -20.29 -27.13
C GLN A 120 -34.09 -19.30 -27.66
N PRO A 121 -34.32 -18.61 -28.80
CA PRO A 121 -33.39 -17.60 -29.32
C PRO A 121 -33.53 -16.24 -28.59
N GLN A 122 -32.40 -15.57 -28.35
CA GLN A 122 -32.32 -14.21 -27.77
C GLN A 122 -32.51 -13.10 -28.83
N PRO A 123 -33.12 -11.95 -28.47
CA PRO A 123 -33.26 -10.80 -29.39
C PRO A 123 -31.94 -10.02 -29.56
N GLN A 124 -31.72 -9.50 -30.77
CA GLN A 124 -30.56 -8.67 -31.15
C GLN A 124 -30.91 -7.18 -31.03
N TYR A 125 -30.07 -6.39 -30.35
CA TYR A 125 -30.22 -4.94 -30.26
C TYR A 125 -29.34 -4.23 -31.30
N GLN A 126 -29.92 -3.31 -32.08
CA GLN A 126 -29.18 -2.43 -32.98
C GLN A 126 -28.61 -1.21 -32.24
N ALA A 127 -27.31 -0.96 -32.41
CA ALA A 127 -26.62 0.18 -31.83
C ALA A 127 -26.90 1.47 -32.61
N TYR A 128 -27.24 2.54 -31.89
CA TYR A 128 -27.39 3.90 -32.43
C TYR A 128 -26.03 4.61 -32.43
N GLN A 129 -25.67 5.28 -33.53
CA GLN A 129 -24.46 6.11 -33.63
C GLN A 129 -24.86 7.57 -33.82
N PRO A 130 -24.46 8.52 -32.95
CA PRO A 130 -24.73 9.93 -33.15
C PRO A 130 -23.71 10.57 -34.10
N SER A 131 -24.19 11.38 -35.06
CA SER A 131 -23.38 12.23 -35.93
C SER A 131 -23.29 13.64 -35.35
N TYR A 132 -22.09 14.19 -35.26
CA TYR A 132 -21.86 15.58 -34.87
C TYR A 132 -21.69 16.46 -36.13
N GLN A 133 -22.37 17.61 -36.16
CA GLN A 133 -22.17 18.71 -37.11
C GLN A 133 -21.54 19.88 -36.36
#